data_AF-A0A397C3Y7-F1
#
_entry.id   AF-A0A397C3Y7-F1
#
_cell.length_a   1.000
_cell.length_b   1.000
_cell.length_c   1.000
_cell.angle_alpha   90.00
_cell.angle_beta   90.00
_cell.angle_gamma   90.00
#
_symmetry.space_group_name_H-M   'P 1'
#
loop_
_entity.id
_entity.type
_entity.pdbx_description
1 polymer ?
#
loop_
_entity_poly.entity_id
_entity_poly.type
_entity_poly.pdbx_seq_one_letter_code
_entity_poly.pdbx_strand_id
1 'polypeptide(L)'
;MDETAFFFCLSPHRSITRNRLPGTKKSKKRITVALTTNADGSDLVDPLFVGSAKQPRCFGGLSGRDLGFEYQASKKAWMNGQIFSTYLSDLNERMTAANRKVLLLVDNAPSHKADDDLHLSNVELKMLPKNTTAHLQPQDAGIIASFKPKVKQLQLQHALEQINSVMTGRQDKLYEVSMLEAMGWARDAWRSVAQTTVANCWARTRILDCDLAAFGQRMGDLHIE
;
A
#
# COMPACT_ATOMS: atom_id res chain seq x y z
N MET A 1 6.40 7.14 -2.42
CA MET A 1 5.64 5.91 -2.74
C MET A 1 6.58 4.74 -2.56
N ASP A 2 6.04 3.63 -2.09
CA ASP A 2 6.79 2.37 -1.95
C ASP A 2 5.81 1.19 -1.85
N GLU A 3 6.29 -0.02 -2.13
CA GLU A 3 5.48 -1.23 -2.15
C GLU A 3 5.74 -2.16 -0.98
N THR A 4 4.71 -2.91 -0.62
CA THR A 4 4.85 -4.00 0.34
C THR A 4 4.07 -5.24 -0.05
N ALA A 5 4.61 -6.41 0.27
CA ALA A 5 3.93 -7.67 0.05
C ALA A 5 2.92 -7.94 1.17
N PHE A 6 1.66 -8.16 0.80
CA PHE A 6 0.60 -8.53 1.73
C PHE A 6 0.21 -10.00 1.58
N PHE A 7 0.52 -10.80 2.60
CA PHE A 7 0.19 -12.22 2.68
C PHE A 7 -1.14 -12.45 3.42
N PHE A 8 -2.23 -12.23 2.70
CA PHE A 8 -3.58 -12.15 3.27
C PHE A 8 -4.17 -13.47 3.79
N CYS A 9 -3.57 -14.63 3.47
CA CYS A 9 -3.98 -15.92 4.05
C CYS A 9 -2.94 -16.49 5.04
N LEU A 10 -1.99 -15.68 5.50
CA LEU A 10 -0.91 -16.14 6.36
C LEU A 10 -1.38 -16.38 7.80
N SER A 11 -1.32 -17.64 8.24
CA SER A 11 -1.56 -17.98 9.64
C SER A 11 -0.47 -17.40 10.56
N PRO A 12 -0.79 -17.12 11.84
CA PRO A 12 0.18 -16.69 12.83
C PRO A 12 1.41 -17.61 12.89
N HIS A 13 2.59 -17.03 13.11
CA HIS A 13 3.82 -17.82 13.11
C HIS A 13 3.94 -18.75 14.34
N ARG A 14 3.36 -18.34 15.46
CA ARG A 14 3.35 -19.10 16.71
C ARG A 14 1.90 -19.40 17.10
N SER A 15 1.64 -20.65 17.45
CA SER A 15 0.39 -21.07 18.08
C SER A 15 0.56 -21.05 19.58
N ILE A 16 -0.41 -20.51 20.31
CA ILE A 16 -0.50 -20.66 21.75
C ILE A 16 -1.21 -21.99 22.01
N THR A 17 -0.44 -23.03 22.32
CA THR A 17 -0.97 -24.38 22.57
C THR A 17 -0.25 -24.99 23.75
N ARG A 18 -0.99 -25.73 24.59
CA ARG A 18 -0.42 -26.53 25.68
C ARG A 18 0.27 -27.80 25.17
N ASN A 19 -0.16 -28.29 24.00
CA ASN A 19 0.34 -29.53 23.39
C ASN A 19 1.09 -29.23 22.10
N ARG A 20 2.11 -30.04 21.78
CA ARG A 20 2.85 -29.93 20.52
C ARG A 20 1.93 -30.23 19.34
N LEU A 21 1.63 -29.21 18.54
CA LEU A 21 0.85 -29.35 17.31
C LEU A 21 1.78 -29.52 16.10
N PRO A 22 1.43 -30.35 15.11
CA PRO A 22 2.14 -30.40 13.83
C PRO A 22 2.14 -29.04 13.14
N GLY A 23 3.25 -28.69 12.47
CA GLY A 23 3.34 -27.44 11.73
C GLY A 23 2.38 -27.42 10.54
N THR A 24 1.55 -26.38 10.45
CA THR A 24 0.66 -26.17 9.30
C THR A 24 1.42 -25.51 8.15
N LYS A 25 1.24 -25.99 6.91
CA LYS A 25 1.78 -25.35 5.72
C LYS A 25 1.18 -23.96 5.58
N LYS A 26 2.03 -22.93 5.63
CA LYS A 26 1.62 -21.54 5.48
C LYS A 26 1.15 -21.27 4.04
N SER A 27 0.02 -20.59 3.90
CA SER A 27 -0.39 -20.07 2.60
C SER A 27 0.62 -19.04 2.10
N LYS A 28 1.00 -19.16 0.82
CA LYS A 28 1.87 -18.18 0.13
C LYS A 28 1.07 -17.24 -0.76
N LYS A 29 -0.27 -17.23 -0.66
CA LYS A 29 -1.11 -16.26 -1.37
C LYS A 29 -0.70 -14.85 -0.92
N ARG A 30 -0.31 -14.04 -1.90
CA ARG A 30 0.19 -12.69 -1.68
C ARG A 30 -0.33 -11.75 -2.77
N ILE A 31 -0.43 -10.48 -2.43
CA ILE A 31 -0.66 -9.38 -3.35
C ILE A 31 0.36 -8.29 -3.03
N THR A 32 0.85 -7.59 -4.03
CA THR A 32 1.69 -6.41 -3.80
C THR A 32 0.78 -5.20 -3.62
N VAL A 33 1.07 -4.38 -2.62
CA VAL A 33 0.31 -3.17 -2.30
C VAL A 33 1.27 -1.99 -2.39
N ALA A 34 1.01 -1.08 -3.32
CA ALA A 34 1.72 0.17 -3.47
C ALA A 34 1.00 1.26 -2.68
N LEU A 35 1.74 1.94 -1.79
CA LEU A 35 1.21 2.96 -0.89
C LEU A 35 1.85 4.32 -1.21
N THR A 36 1.03 5.35 -1.25
CA THR A 36 1.47 6.72 -1.57
C THR A 36 0.76 7.73 -0.68
N THR A 37 1.55 8.58 -0.03
CA THR A 37 1.06 9.66 0.83
C THR A 37 1.98 10.87 0.70
N ASN A 38 1.42 12.05 0.97
CA ASN A 38 2.19 13.29 1.06
C ASN A 38 2.85 13.46 2.45
N ALA A 39 3.60 14.55 2.59
CA ALA A 39 4.50 14.78 3.72
C ALA A 39 3.80 14.95 5.07
N ASP A 40 2.73 15.72 5.09
CA ASP A 40 1.94 16.03 6.28
C ASP A 40 0.88 14.95 6.56
N GLY A 41 0.74 13.95 5.68
CA GLY A 41 -0.27 12.89 5.75
C GLY A 41 -1.71 13.34 5.49
N SER A 42 -1.95 14.53 4.95
CA SER A 42 -3.30 15.01 4.62
C SER A 42 -3.89 14.36 3.36
N ASP A 43 -3.04 13.83 2.48
CA ASP A 43 -3.43 13.14 1.26
C ASP A 43 -2.85 11.72 1.25
N LEU A 44 -3.75 10.75 1.31
CA LEU A 44 -3.46 9.34 1.11
C LEU A 44 -4.07 8.94 -0.23
N VAL A 45 -3.22 8.56 -1.18
CA VAL A 45 -3.69 7.98 -2.44
C VAL A 45 -4.20 6.57 -2.15
N ASP A 46 -5.32 6.19 -2.77
CA ASP A 46 -5.85 4.83 -2.61
C ASP A 46 -4.80 3.80 -3.05
N PRO A 47 -4.67 2.66 -2.36
CA PRO A 47 -3.61 1.70 -2.65
C PRO A 47 -3.76 1.10 -4.05
N LEU A 48 -2.65 1.01 -4.77
CA LEU A 48 -2.58 0.21 -6.00
C LEU A 48 -2.25 -1.25 -5.62
N PHE A 49 -3.07 -2.17 -6.12
CA PHE A 49 -2.90 -3.60 -5.91
C PHE A 49 -2.33 -4.26 -7.15
N VAL A 50 -1.30 -5.10 -6.98
CA VAL A 50 -0.73 -5.90 -8.07
C VAL A 50 -0.83 -7.39 -7.75
N GLY A 51 -1.69 -8.08 -8.50
CA GLY A 51 -1.88 -9.52 -8.41
C GLY A 51 -1.28 -10.29 -9.58
N SER A 52 -1.43 -11.62 -9.57
CA SER A 52 -0.89 -12.49 -10.63
C SER A 52 -1.84 -12.71 -11.79
N ALA A 53 -3.15 -12.64 -11.55
CA ALA A 53 -4.19 -12.85 -12.55
C ALA A 53 -4.74 -11.51 -13.03
N LYS A 54 -4.88 -11.31 -14.34
CA LYS A 54 -5.52 -10.09 -14.88
C LYS A 54 -6.94 -9.90 -14.35
N GLN A 55 -7.67 -11.00 -14.19
CA GLN A 55 -9.00 -11.01 -13.64
C GLN A 55 -9.13 -12.18 -12.64
N PRO A 56 -8.89 -11.93 -11.35
CA PRO A 56 -9.08 -12.93 -10.30
C PRO A 56 -10.51 -13.47 -10.29
N ARG A 57 -10.68 -14.78 -10.02
CA ARG A 57 -12.02 -15.40 -9.97
C ARG A 57 -12.95 -14.72 -8.96
N CYS A 58 -12.41 -14.21 -7.86
CA CYS A 58 -13.20 -13.51 -6.84
C CYS A 58 -13.76 -12.16 -7.30
N PHE A 59 -13.38 -11.66 -8.49
CA PHE A 59 -13.99 -10.45 -9.06
C PHE A 59 -15.29 -10.75 -9.80
N GLY A 60 -15.66 -12.02 -10.00
CA GLY A 60 -16.96 -12.38 -10.57
C GLY A 60 -17.21 -11.85 -12.00
N GLY A 61 -16.15 -11.67 -12.79
CA GLY A 61 -16.27 -11.11 -14.15
C GLY A 61 -16.17 -9.58 -14.22
N LEU A 62 -16.04 -8.89 -13.09
CA LEU A 62 -15.79 -7.45 -13.02
C LEU A 62 -14.30 -7.13 -13.09
N SER A 63 -13.96 -5.88 -13.41
CA SER A 63 -12.61 -5.34 -13.25
C SER A 63 -12.37 -4.85 -11.83
N GLY A 64 -11.10 -4.58 -11.47
CA GLY A 64 -10.81 -3.94 -10.18
C GLY A 64 -11.47 -2.57 -10.04
N ARG A 65 -11.49 -1.78 -11.11
CA ARG A 65 -12.09 -0.44 -11.13
C ARG A 65 -13.61 -0.48 -10.91
N ASP A 66 -14.30 -1.46 -11.50
CA ASP A 66 -15.74 -1.69 -11.24
C ASP A 66 -16.02 -2.02 -9.77
N LEU A 67 -15.05 -2.64 -9.09
CA LEU A 67 -15.11 -2.97 -7.67
C LEU A 67 -14.59 -1.84 -6.77
N GLY A 68 -14.20 -0.70 -7.33
CA GLY A 68 -13.67 0.45 -6.59
C GLY A 68 -12.23 0.27 -6.09
N PHE A 69 -11.41 -0.49 -6.81
CA PHE A 69 -10.00 -0.71 -6.50
C PHE A 69 -9.10 -0.48 -7.71
N GLU A 70 -7.98 0.19 -7.49
CA GLU A 70 -6.90 0.23 -8.47
C GLU A 70 -6.15 -1.10 -8.45
N TYR A 71 -6.34 -1.89 -9.52
CA TYR A 71 -5.79 -3.23 -9.63
C TYR A 71 -5.08 -3.43 -10.96
N GLN A 72 -3.85 -3.91 -10.90
CA GLN A 72 -3.05 -4.31 -12.04
C GLN A 72 -2.56 -5.76 -11.88
N ALA A 73 -2.13 -6.36 -12.98
CA ALA A 73 -1.64 -7.74 -12.95
C ALA A 73 -0.29 -7.90 -13.63
N SER A 74 0.59 -8.69 -13.00
CA SER A 74 1.83 -9.14 -13.59
C SER A 74 2.07 -10.61 -13.25
N LYS A 75 2.79 -11.36 -14.10
CA LYS A 75 3.01 -12.81 -13.88
C LYS A 75 3.56 -13.16 -12.48
N LYS A 76 4.37 -12.27 -11.89
CA LYS A 76 4.99 -12.45 -10.57
C LYS A 76 4.21 -11.79 -9.41
N ALA A 77 3.11 -11.09 -9.72
CA ALA A 77 2.38 -10.23 -8.80
C ALA A 77 3.25 -9.13 -8.18
N TRP A 78 4.18 -8.57 -8.96
CA TRP A 78 5.12 -7.51 -8.58
C TRP A 78 4.95 -6.28 -9.46
N MET A 79 5.37 -5.11 -8.96
CA MET A 79 5.48 -3.92 -9.78
C MET A 79 6.51 -4.11 -10.90
N ASN A 80 6.26 -3.45 -12.03
CA ASN A 80 7.18 -3.34 -13.16
C ASN A 80 7.01 -1.95 -13.80
N GLY A 81 7.90 -1.59 -14.72
CA GLY A 81 7.89 -0.28 -15.37
C GLY A 81 6.55 0.06 -16.01
N GLN A 82 5.93 -0.87 -16.73
CA GLN A 82 4.62 -0.63 -17.37
C GLN A 82 3.51 -0.30 -16.36
N ILE A 83 3.41 -1.06 -15.27
CA ILE A 83 2.44 -0.82 -14.20
C ILE A 83 2.73 0.51 -13.52
N PHE A 84 4.01 0.83 -13.30
CA PHE A 84 4.43 2.08 -12.71
C PHE A 84 4.12 3.28 -13.62
N SER A 85 4.34 3.17 -14.92
CA SER A 85 3.93 4.18 -15.92
C SER A 85 2.42 4.42 -15.88
N THR A 86 1.60 3.36 -15.87
CA THR A 86 0.14 3.51 -15.74
C THR A 86 -0.23 4.22 -14.44
N TYR A 87 0.39 3.83 -13.32
CA TYR A 87 0.19 4.48 -12.03
C TYR A 87 0.54 5.98 -12.06
N LEU A 88 1.64 6.35 -12.70
CA LEU A 88 2.04 7.75 -12.86
C LEU A 88 1.05 8.54 -13.72
N SER A 89 0.55 7.96 -14.81
CA SER A 89 -0.49 8.58 -15.65
C SER A 89 -1.77 8.84 -14.85
N ASP A 90 -2.28 7.82 -14.15
CA ASP A 90 -3.49 7.94 -13.32
C ASP A 90 -3.29 8.99 -12.20
N LEU A 91 -2.11 9.01 -11.57
CA LEU A 91 -1.77 10.02 -10.57
C LEU A 91 -1.71 11.43 -11.20
N ASN A 92 -1.14 11.56 -12.39
CA ASN A 92 -1.05 12.84 -13.09
C ASN A 92 -2.42 13.37 -13.49
N GLU A 93 -3.33 12.52 -13.96
CA GLU A 93 -4.71 12.89 -14.24
C GLU A 93 -5.42 13.39 -12.97
N ARG A 94 -5.27 12.67 -11.85
CA ARG A 94 -5.80 13.11 -10.54
C ARG A 94 -5.25 14.47 -10.12
N MET A 95 -3.94 14.68 -10.26
CA MET A 95 -3.30 15.95 -9.88
C MET A 95 -3.67 17.09 -10.83
N THR A 96 -3.87 16.80 -12.11
CA THR A 96 -4.37 17.76 -13.10
C THR A 96 -5.80 18.19 -12.77
N ALA A 97 -6.69 17.23 -12.50
CA ALA A 97 -8.08 17.49 -12.11
C ALA A 97 -8.17 18.29 -10.80
N ALA A 98 -7.24 18.09 -9.87
CA ALA A 98 -7.14 18.85 -8.63
C ALA A 98 -6.39 20.20 -8.78
N ASN A 99 -5.89 20.55 -9.97
CA ASN A 99 -5.02 21.69 -10.23
C ASN A 99 -3.81 21.78 -9.27
N ARG A 100 -3.19 20.62 -8.98
CA ARG A 100 -2.05 20.49 -8.07
C ARG A 100 -0.82 20.03 -8.83
N LYS A 101 0.35 20.52 -8.44
CA LYS A 101 1.65 19.99 -8.88
C LYS A 101 2.32 19.29 -7.71
N VAL A 102 2.87 18.10 -7.94
CA VAL A 102 3.47 17.28 -6.88
C VAL A 102 4.80 16.68 -7.32
N LEU A 103 5.68 16.50 -6.34
CA LEU A 103 6.91 15.73 -6.48
C LEU A 103 6.70 14.34 -5.87
N LEU A 104 6.75 13.30 -6.71
CA LEU A 104 6.68 11.91 -6.26
C LEU A 104 8.08 11.36 -5.99
N LEU A 105 8.36 11.02 -4.73
CA LEU A 105 9.59 10.37 -4.32
C LEU A 105 9.43 8.84 -4.34
N VAL A 106 10.36 8.14 -4.99
CA VAL A 106 10.44 6.67 -5.04
C VAL A 106 11.87 6.21 -4.84
N ASP A 107 12.08 4.95 -4.43
CA ASP A 107 13.41 4.39 -4.37
C ASP A 107 13.99 4.15 -5.79
N ASN A 108 15.27 3.73 -5.86
CA ASN A 108 15.94 3.47 -7.14
C ASN A 108 15.73 2.04 -7.67
N ALA A 109 14.57 1.44 -7.41
CA ALA A 109 14.25 0.11 -7.92
C ALA A 109 14.09 0.12 -9.46
N PRO A 110 14.51 -0.94 -10.16
CA PRO A 110 14.28 -1.06 -11.61
C PRO A 110 12.79 -1.02 -12.01
N SER A 111 11.88 -1.39 -11.11
CA SER A 111 10.43 -1.30 -11.30
C SER A 111 9.92 0.14 -11.39
N HIS A 112 10.67 1.11 -10.85
CA HIS A 112 10.32 2.53 -10.86
C HIS A 112 10.86 3.29 -12.08
N LYS A 113 11.40 2.57 -13.06
CA LYS A 113 11.72 3.16 -14.36
C LYS A 113 10.43 3.29 -15.16
N ALA A 114 9.94 4.52 -15.27
CA ALA A 114 8.87 4.88 -16.18
C ALA A 114 9.32 4.72 -17.64
N ASP A 115 8.36 4.65 -18.55
CA ASP A 115 8.63 4.62 -20.00
C ASP A 115 9.21 5.97 -20.45
N ASP A 116 10.18 5.95 -21.37
CA ASP A 116 10.91 7.16 -21.81
C ASP A 116 9.98 8.20 -22.47
N ASP A 117 8.89 7.75 -23.09
CA ASP A 117 7.89 8.58 -23.77
C ASP A 117 6.78 9.11 -22.81
N LEU A 118 6.88 8.80 -21.51
CA LEU A 118 5.87 9.23 -20.54
C LEU A 118 6.04 10.71 -20.17
N HIS A 119 5.12 11.54 -20.64
CA HIS A 119 5.06 12.96 -20.31
C HIS A 119 4.03 13.25 -19.21
N LEU A 120 4.49 13.83 -18.10
CA LEU A 120 3.66 14.19 -16.95
C LEU A 120 3.64 15.72 -16.78
N SER A 121 2.45 16.31 -16.67
CA SER A 121 2.25 17.76 -16.57
C SER A 121 2.27 18.28 -15.13
N ASN A 122 1.83 17.44 -14.19
CA ASN A 122 1.51 17.79 -12.80
C ASN A 122 2.23 16.90 -11.78
N VAL A 123 2.86 15.81 -12.23
CA VAL A 123 3.68 14.93 -11.38
C VAL A 123 5.12 14.98 -11.85
N GLU A 124 6.02 15.45 -10.99
CA GLU A 124 7.46 15.30 -11.18
C GLU A 124 7.94 14.05 -10.43
N LEU A 125 8.64 13.15 -11.13
CA LEU A 125 9.20 11.94 -10.52
C LEU A 125 10.64 12.17 -10.08
N LYS A 126 10.96 11.87 -8.82
CA LYS A 126 12.34 11.88 -8.32
C LYS A 126 12.71 10.58 -7.63
N MET A 127 13.75 9.94 -8.16
CA MET A 127 14.36 8.76 -7.52
C MET A 127 15.29 9.18 -6.40
N LEU A 128 15.18 8.51 -5.26
CA LEU A 128 16.12 8.65 -4.16
C LEU A 128 17.51 8.11 -4.57
N PRO A 129 18.59 8.64 -3.97
CA PRO A 129 19.94 8.11 -4.21
C PRO A 129 20.03 6.62 -3.87
N LYS A 130 20.90 5.90 -4.59
CA LYS A 130 21.09 4.46 -4.35
C LYS A 130 21.49 4.19 -2.89
N ASN A 131 21.01 3.08 -2.34
CA ASN A 131 21.31 2.61 -0.97
C ASN A 131 20.88 3.57 0.15
N THR A 132 19.99 4.52 -0.12
CA THR A 132 19.50 5.45 0.91
C THR A 132 18.10 5.13 1.42
N THR A 133 17.45 4.08 0.92
CA THR A 133 16.07 3.70 1.27
C THR A 133 15.83 3.68 2.78
N ALA A 134 16.71 3.04 3.55
CA ALA A 134 16.58 2.95 5.01
C ALA A 134 16.63 4.32 5.75
N HIS A 135 17.16 5.36 5.12
CA HIS A 135 17.31 6.69 5.70
C HIS A 135 16.34 7.71 5.12
N LEU A 136 16.11 7.64 3.81
CA LEU A 136 15.41 8.68 3.05
C LEU A 136 13.99 8.28 2.66
N GLN A 137 13.63 6.99 2.59
CA GLN A 137 12.28 6.59 2.16
C GLN A 137 11.30 6.68 3.34
N PRO A 138 10.34 7.64 3.38
CA PRO A 138 9.44 7.80 4.53
C PRO A 138 8.51 6.60 4.70
N GLN A 139 8.18 5.92 3.59
CA GLN A 139 7.35 4.72 3.64
C GLN A 139 8.00 3.60 4.46
N ASP A 140 9.32 3.42 4.30
CA ASP A 140 10.13 2.48 5.07
C ASP A 140 10.52 3.01 6.46
N ALA A 141 10.49 4.33 6.67
CA ALA A 141 10.80 4.96 7.95
C ALA A 141 9.72 4.77 9.04
N GLY A 142 8.63 4.05 8.73
CA GLY A 142 7.65 3.61 9.72
C GLY A 142 6.21 3.58 9.24
N ILE A 143 5.88 4.19 8.10
CA ILE A 143 4.50 4.24 7.60
C ILE A 143 4.01 2.83 7.23
N ILE A 144 4.77 2.08 6.43
CA ILE A 144 4.45 0.67 6.10
C ILE A 144 4.44 -0.19 7.37
N ALA A 145 5.33 0.09 8.32
CA ALA A 145 5.39 -0.61 9.59
C ALA A 145 4.16 -0.35 10.48
N SER A 146 3.53 0.82 10.38
CA SER A 146 2.27 1.16 11.07
C SER A 146 1.04 0.59 10.36
N PHE A 147 1.08 0.55 9.03
CA PHE A 147 0.05 -0.06 8.19
C PHE A 147 -0.11 -1.57 8.42
N LYS A 148 1.00 -2.34 8.44
CA LYS A 148 0.97 -3.81 8.53
C LYS A 148 0.21 -4.37 9.75
N PRO A 149 0.42 -3.86 10.99
CA PRO A 149 -0.35 -4.28 12.16
C PRO A 149 -1.85 -4.04 12.03
N LYS A 150 -2.28 -2.94 11.40
CA LYS A 150 -3.71 -2.62 11.20
C LYS A 150 -4.38 -3.63 10.29
N VAL A 151 -3.72 -3.99 9.18
CA VAL A 151 -4.19 -5.09 8.32
C VAL A 151 -4.23 -6.41 9.08
N LYS A 152 -3.20 -6.69 9.89
CA LYS A 152 -3.12 -7.91 10.67
C LYS A 152 -4.24 -8.01 11.72
N GLN A 153 -4.63 -6.89 12.31
CA GLN A 153 -5.75 -6.82 13.25
C GLN A 153 -7.06 -7.25 12.57
N LEU A 154 -7.38 -6.69 11.39
CA LEU A 154 -8.58 -7.06 10.62
C LEU A 154 -8.56 -8.55 10.24
N GLN A 155 -7.42 -9.06 9.79
CA GLN A 155 -7.26 -10.48 9.47
C GLN A 155 -7.50 -11.39 10.69
N LEU A 156 -7.04 -10.99 11.88
CA LEU A 156 -7.23 -11.77 13.11
C LEU A 156 -8.68 -11.69 13.60
N GLN A 157 -9.33 -10.53 13.50
CA GLN A 157 -10.74 -10.37 13.83
C GLN A 157 -11.62 -11.27 12.96
N HIS A 158 -11.39 -11.29 11.65
CA HIS A 158 -12.08 -12.20 10.75
C HIS A 158 -11.88 -13.67 11.15
N ALA A 159 -10.64 -14.07 11.48
CA ALA A 159 -10.40 -15.44 11.95
C ALA A 159 -11.16 -15.76 13.25
N LEU A 160 -11.26 -14.83 14.20
CA LEU A 160 -12.04 -15.04 15.43
C LEU A 160 -13.54 -15.19 15.14
N GLU A 161 -14.08 -14.40 14.20
CA GLU A 161 -15.47 -14.50 13.76
C GLU A 161 -15.77 -15.86 13.12
N GLN A 162 -14.86 -16.34 12.26
CA GLN A 162 -14.97 -17.68 11.66
C GLN A 162 -14.95 -18.79 12.72
N ILE A 163 -14.12 -18.67 13.78
CA ILE A 163 -14.11 -19.63 14.89
C ILE A 163 -15.46 -19.63 15.61
N ASN A 164 -15.98 -18.45 15.95
CA ASN A 164 -17.25 -18.34 16.67
C ASN A 164 -18.43 -18.89 15.84
N SER A 165 -18.38 -18.76 14.51
CA SER A 165 -19.42 -19.25 13.61
C SER A 165 -19.45 -20.77 13.45
N VAL A 166 -18.38 -21.49 13.80
CA VAL A 166 -18.29 -22.95 13.60
C VAL A 166 -18.11 -23.64 14.95
N MET A 167 -19.23 -24.02 15.57
CA MET A 167 -19.24 -24.66 16.89
C MET A 167 -18.77 -26.13 16.92
N THR A 168 -18.33 -26.76 15.83
CA THR A 168 -18.03 -28.20 15.83
C THR A 168 -17.01 -28.60 14.77
N GLY A 169 -15.77 -28.89 15.18
CA GLY A 169 -14.77 -29.60 14.35
C GLY A 169 -13.57 -28.76 13.89
N ARG A 170 -12.49 -29.45 13.48
CA ARG A 170 -11.28 -28.84 12.91
C ARG A 170 -11.67 -28.01 11.69
N GLN A 171 -11.51 -26.69 11.77
CA GLN A 171 -11.68 -25.81 10.62
C GLN A 171 -10.46 -25.89 9.70
N ASP A 172 -10.60 -26.68 8.64
CA ASP A 172 -9.81 -26.41 7.44
C ASP A 172 -10.20 -25.01 6.92
N LYS A 173 -9.20 -24.21 6.52
CA LYS A 173 -9.36 -22.90 5.84
C LYS A 173 -9.74 -21.69 6.70
N LEU A 174 -9.54 -21.72 8.01
CA LEU A 174 -9.77 -20.57 8.92
C LEU A 174 -9.17 -19.23 8.44
N TYR A 175 -7.99 -19.27 7.81
CA TYR A 175 -7.29 -18.09 7.31
C TYR A 175 -7.44 -17.91 5.80
N GLU A 176 -8.29 -18.69 5.13
CA GLU A 176 -8.56 -18.54 3.71
C GLU A 176 -9.54 -17.38 3.51
N VAL A 177 -9.10 -16.38 2.76
CA VAL A 177 -9.83 -15.13 2.54
C VAL A 177 -9.77 -14.85 1.04
N SER A 178 -10.84 -14.26 0.49
CA SER A 178 -10.84 -13.82 -0.89
C SER A 178 -9.86 -12.66 -1.09
N MET A 179 -9.26 -12.54 -2.29
CA MET A 179 -8.37 -11.41 -2.57
C MET A 179 -9.14 -10.08 -2.50
N LEU A 180 -10.41 -10.06 -2.88
CA LEU A 180 -11.27 -8.88 -2.84
C LEU A 180 -11.44 -8.37 -1.40
N GLU A 181 -11.76 -9.27 -0.47
CA GLU A 181 -11.90 -8.93 0.95
C GLU A 181 -10.57 -8.46 1.55
N ALA A 182 -9.47 -9.13 1.19
CA ALA A 182 -8.13 -8.71 1.59
C ALA A 182 -7.77 -7.30 1.06
N MET A 183 -8.15 -6.96 -0.17
CA MET A 183 -7.97 -5.61 -0.72
C MET A 183 -8.80 -4.57 0.06
N GLY A 184 -10.02 -4.92 0.46
CA GLY A 184 -10.84 -4.12 1.37
C GLY A 184 -10.12 -3.82 2.69
N TRP A 185 -9.62 -4.86 3.38
CA TRP A 185 -8.88 -4.68 4.63
C TRP A 185 -7.62 -3.82 4.47
N ALA A 186 -6.88 -4.00 3.37
CA ALA A 186 -5.71 -3.18 3.09
C ALA A 186 -6.10 -1.71 2.88
N ARG A 187 -7.17 -1.42 2.13
CA ARG A 187 -7.66 -0.05 1.95
C ARG A 187 -8.09 0.59 3.28
N ASP A 188 -8.84 -0.13 4.10
CA ASP A 188 -9.34 0.38 5.38
C ASP A 188 -8.20 0.58 6.38
N ALA A 189 -7.27 -0.37 6.44
CA ALA A 189 -6.06 -0.23 7.25
C ALA A 189 -5.22 0.97 6.80
N TRP A 190 -5.07 1.20 5.49
CA TRP A 190 -4.35 2.34 4.93
C TRP A 190 -4.98 3.66 5.35
N ARG A 191 -6.30 3.79 5.18
CA ARG A 191 -7.06 5.00 5.58
C ARG A 191 -7.06 5.25 7.08
N SER A 192 -6.78 4.22 7.90
CA SER A 192 -6.65 4.36 9.35
C SER A 192 -5.22 4.66 9.84
N VAL A 193 -4.23 4.77 8.95
CA VAL A 193 -2.89 5.24 9.33
C VAL A 193 -2.99 6.68 9.80
N ALA A 194 -2.48 6.96 11.00
CA ALA A 194 -2.61 8.29 11.58
C ALA A 194 -1.75 9.30 10.83
N GLN A 195 -2.32 10.48 10.55
CA GLN A 195 -1.63 11.60 9.91
C GLN A 195 -0.32 11.96 10.62
N THR A 196 -0.32 11.99 11.95
CA THR A 196 0.87 12.23 12.78
C THR A 196 1.96 11.17 12.60
N THR A 197 1.58 9.92 12.31
CA THR A 197 2.57 8.87 12.00
C THR A 197 3.28 9.17 10.70
N VAL A 198 2.53 9.59 9.66
CA VAL A 198 3.09 9.99 8.37
C VAL A 198 4.04 11.17 8.55
N ALA A 199 3.57 12.26 9.16
CA ALA A 199 4.37 13.46 9.38
C ALA A 199 5.66 13.18 10.18
N ASN A 200 5.59 12.37 11.23
CA ASN A 200 6.77 11.99 12.02
C ASN A 200 7.76 11.14 11.21
N CYS A 201 7.29 10.25 10.34
CA CYS A 201 8.15 9.46 9.46
C CYS A 201 8.86 10.36 8.44
N TRP A 202 8.18 11.33 7.85
CA TRP A 202 8.80 12.32 6.96
C TRP A 202 9.81 13.21 7.69
N ALA A 203 9.49 13.70 8.89
CA ALA A 203 10.43 14.49 9.69
C ALA A 203 11.68 13.67 10.04
N ARG A 204 11.53 12.37 10.31
CA ARG A 204 12.64 11.46 10.61
C ARG A 204 13.60 11.28 9.44
N THR A 205 13.12 11.29 8.19
CA THR A 205 14.00 11.18 7.01
C THR A 205 14.79 12.46 6.75
N ARG A 206 14.37 13.60 7.33
CA ARG A 206 14.98 14.92 7.14
C ARG A 206 15.09 15.36 5.68
N ILE A 207 14.28 14.78 4.79
CA ILE A 207 14.17 15.23 3.39
C ILE A 207 13.57 16.64 3.34
N LEU A 208 12.62 16.90 4.22
CA LEU A 208 12.00 18.20 4.37
C LEU A 208 12.74 18.89 5.52
N ASP A 209 13.59 19.86 5.18
CA ASP A 209 14.21 20.68 6.20
C ASP A 209 13.14 21.50 6.94
N CYS A 210 13.41 21.89 8.18
CA CYS A 210 12.45 22.62 9.02
C CYS A 210 12.00 23.94 8.36
N ASP A 211 12.86 24.54 7.53
CA ASP A 211 12.56 25.75 6.76
C ASP A 211 11.62 25.48 5.56
N LEU A 212 11.68 24.29 4.96
CA LEU A 212 10.80 23.87 3.86
C LEU A 212 9.41 23.44 4.35
N ALA A 213 9.32 22.84 5.54
CA ALA A 213 8.03 22.53 6.17
C ALA A 213 7.28 23.81 6.56
N ALA A 214 7.99 24.80 7.11
CA ALA A 214 7.46 26.13 7.39
C ALA A 214 7.04 26.87 6.10
N PHE A 215 7.77 26.67 5.00
CA PHE A 215 7.40 27.20 3.69
C PHE A 215 6.14 26.52 3.12
N GLY A 216 6.02 25.20 3.23
CA GLY A 216 4.84 24.44 2.79
C GLY A 216 3.56 24.83 3.54
N GLN A 217 3.65 25.05 4.86
CA GLN A 217 2.54 25.58 5.66
C GLN A 217 2.14 26.99 5.22
N ARG A 218 3.11 27.90 5.06
CA ARG A 218 2.86 29.26 4.57
C ARG A 218 2.24 29.30 3.16
N MET A 219 2.61 28.36 2.28
CA MET A 219 2.03 28.25 0.95
C MET A 219 0.61 27.66 0.96
N GLY A 220 0.29 26.76 1.90
CA GLY A 220 -1.08 26.28 2.11
C GLY A 220 -2.03 27.38 2.59
N ASP A 221 -1.52 28.26 3.47
CA ASP A 221 -2.23 29.42 4.02
C ASP A 221 -2.35 30.59 3.01
N LEU A 222 -1.65 30.54 1.88
CA LEU A 222 -1.68 31.55 0.82
C LEU A 222 -2.82 31.36 -0.20
N HIS A 223 -3.84 30.56 0.10
CA HIS A 223 -5.13 30.66 -0.61
C HIS A 223 -5.85 31.95 -0.16
N ILE A 224 -5.54 33.04 -0.84
CA ILE A 224 -6.29 34.29 -0.81
C ILE A 224 -7.07 34.38 -2.12
N GLU A 225 -8.40 34.43 -1.97
CA GLU A 225 -9.50 34.84 -2.88
C GLU A 225 -9.31 34.71 -4.41
#